data_AF-I0WZI1-F1
#
_entry.id   AF-I0WZI1-F1
#
_cell.length_a   1.000
_cell.length_b   1.000
_cell.length_c   1.000
_cell.angle_alpha   90.00
_cell.angle_beta   90.00
_cell.angle_gamma   90.00
#
_symmetry.space_group_name_H-M   'P 1'
#
loop_
_entity.id
_entity.type
_entity.pdbx_description
1 polymer ?
#
loop_
_entity_poly.entity_id
_entity_poly.type
_entity_poly.pdbx_seq_one_letter_code
_entity_poly.pdbx_strand_id
1 'polypeptide(L)' 'PVTDGPFAETKDLIAGWMVIDVETRERALQLAGELSAAPGAGGKPIHEWLEVRPFLAEPPTITE' A
#
# COMPACT_ATOMS: atom_id res chain seq x y z
N PRO A 1 4.46 32.95 0.13
CA PRO A 1 4.83 31.95 -0.89
C PRO A 1 4.70 30.55 -0.30
N VAL A 2 3.69 29.79 -0.74
CA VAL A 2 3.59 28.36 -0.41
C VAL A 2 4.65 27.68 -1.25
N THR A 3 5.71 27.18 -0.61
CA THR A 3 6.67 26.30 -1.28
C THR A 3 6.08 24.91 -1.32
N ASP A 4 6.08 24.28 -2.49
CA ASP A 4 5.77 22.86 -2.63
C ASP A 4 6.59 22.05 -1.63
N GLY A 5 5.94 21.10 -0.95
CA GLY A 5 6.57 20.26 0.06
C GLY A 5 7.76 19.48 -0.50
N PRO A 6 8.60 18.88 0.36
CA PRO A 6 9.96 18.39 0.03
C PRO A 6 10.04 17.20 -0.95
N PHE A 7 8.94 16.83 -1.61
CA PHE A 7 8.88 15.69 -2.52
C PHE A 7 8.80 16.16 -3.97
N ALA A 8 9.71 15.66 -4.81
CA ALA A 8 9.81 16.00 -6.22
C ALA A 8 8.47 15.80 -6.97
N GLU A 9 8.13 16.74 -7.85
CA GLU A 9 6.90 16.79 -8.67
C GLU A 9 6.76 15.68 -9.72
N THR A 10 7.61 14.64 -9.71
CA THR A 10 7.30 13.36 -10.36
C THR A 10 6.72 12.42 -9.29
N LYS A 11 5.59 12.81 -8.69
CA LYS A 11 4.94 11.98 -7.67
C LYS A 11 4.32 10.78 -8.35
N ASP A 12 4.88 9.60 -8.12
CA ASP A 12 4.12 8.35 -8.21
C ASP A 12 2.86 8.55 -7.37
N LEU A 13 1.74 8.82 -8.04
CA LEU A 13 0.47 9.09 -7.36
C LEU A 13 0.00 7.76 -6.79
N ILE A 14 -0.08 7.69 -5.46
CA ILE A 14 -0.73 6.57 -4.79
C ILE A 14 -2.22 6.66 -5.12
N ALA A 15 -2.73 5.68 -5.87
CA ALA A 15 -4.13 5.63 -6.31
C ALA A 15 -5.13 5.47 -5.15
N GLY A 16 -4.65 5.09 -3.97
CA GLY A 16 -5.41 5.00 -2.72
C GLY A 16 -4.64 4.22 -1.66
N TRP A 17 -5.14 4.24 -0.42
CA TRP A 17 -4.64 3.38 0.66
C TRP A 17 -5.80 2.83 1.46
N MET A 18 -5.57 1.70 2.12
CA MET A 18 -6.51 1.05 3.01
C MET A 18 -5.79 0.52 4.24
N VAL A 19 -6.50 0.47 5.37
CA VAL A 19 -6.00 -0.14 6.60
C VAL A 19 -6.87 -1.33 6.93
N ILE A 20 -6.21 -2.44 7.25
CA ILE A 20 -6.84 -3.68 7.71
C ILE A 20 -6.25 -4.05 9.06
N ASP A 21 -7.08 -4.59 9.94
CA ASP A 21 -6.68 -5.14 11.22
C ASP A 21 -6.70 -6.67 11.12
N VAL A 22 -5.55 -7.30 11.32
CA VAL A 22 -5.35 -8.74 11.19
C VAL A 22 -4.29 -9.22 12.18
N GLU A 23 -4.43 -10.45 12.65
CA GLU A 23 -3.52 -11.03 13.65
C GLU A 23 -2.12 -11.33 13.09
N THR A 24 -1.98 -11.64 11.79
CA THR A 24 -0.72 -12.07 11.19
C THR A 24 -0.44 -11.41 9.85
N ARG A 25 0.85 -11.29 9.51
CA ARG A 25 1.31 -10.73 8.23
C ARG A 25 0.88 -11.58 7.05
N GLU A 26 0.84 -12.90 7.20
CA GLU A 26 0.38 -13.82 6.17
C GLU A 26 -1.08 -13.55 5.79
N ARG A 27 -1.94 -13.24 6.77
CA ARG A 27 -3.33 -12.88 6.49
C ARG A 27 -3.42 -11.54 5.76
N ALA A 28 -2.58 -10.56 6.12
CA ALA A 28 -2.50 -9.29 5.39
C ALA A 28 -2.11 -9.50 3.91
N LEU A 29 -1.12 -10.35 3.65
CA LEU A 29 -0.67 -10.66 2.29
C LEU A 29 -1.74 -11.39 1.47
N GLN A 30 -2.49 -12.31 2.08
CA GLN A 30 -3.58 -12.99 1.40
C GLN A 30 -4.67 -12.01 0.96
N LEU A 31 -5.11 -11.13 1.87
CA LEU A 31 -6.10 -10.10 1.57
C LEU A 31 -5.62 -9.11 0.50
N ALA A 32 -4.34 -8.72 0.54
CA ALA A 32 -3.74 -7.90 -0.50
C ALA A 32 -3.73 -8.64 -1.85
N GLY A 33 -3.46 -9.95 -1.88
CA GLY A 33 -3.54 -10.77 -3.09
C GLY A 33 -4.95 -10.82 -3.67
N GLU A 34 -5.97 -11.00 -2.83
CA GLU A 34 -7.38 -10.95 -3.25
C GLU A 34 -7.74 -9.59 -3.86
N LEU A 35 -7.31 -8.50 -3.23
CA LEU A 35 -7.53 -7.14 -3.73
C LEU A 35 -6.78 -6.88 -5.04
N SER A 36 -5.52 -7.30 -5.15
CA SER A 36 -4.73 -7.19 -6.37
C SER A 36 -5.42 -7.92 -7.53
N ALA A 37 -6.15 -9.00 -7.23
CA ALA A 37 -6.92 -9.77 -8.20
C ALA A 37 -8.37 -9.27 -8.40
N ALA A 38 -8.75 -8.10 -7.87
CA ALA A 38 -10.10 -7.56 -8.03
C ALA A 38 -10.52 -7.49 -9.52
N PRO A 39 -11.82 -7.65 -9.82
CA PRO A 39 -12.30 -7.71 -11.19
C PRO A 39 -12.18 -6.34 -11.88
N GLY A 40 -11.40 -6.31 -12.96
CA GLY A 40 -11.26 -5.18 -13.87
C GLY A 40 -12.15 -5.29 -15.10
N ALA A 41 -11.73 -4.66 -16.20
CA ALA A 41 -12.47 -4.65 -17.45
C ALA A 41 -12.76 -6.08 -17.96
N GLY A 42 -14.04 -6.37 -18.20
CA GLY A 42 -14.49 -7.70 -18.63
C GLY A 42 -14.35 -8.79 -17.56
N GLY A 43 -14.25 -8.43 -16.28
CA GLY A 43 -14.15 -9.36 -15.15
C GLY A 43 -12.78 -10.01 -14.98
N LYS A 44 -11.77 -9.57 -15.75
CA LYS A 44 -10.40 -10.08 -15.63
C LYS A 44 -9.71 -9.45 -14.41
N PRO A 45 -8.88 -10.20 -13.66
CA PRO A 45 -8.11 -9.63 -12.55
C PRO A 45 -7.24 -8.45 -12.98
N ILE A 46 -7.20 -7.39 -12.17
CA ILE A 46 -6.42 -6.17 -12.45
C ILE A 46 -4.92 -6.33 -12.24
N HIS A 47 -4.50 -7.25 -11.36
CA HIS A 47 -3.10 -7.44 -10.96
C HIS A 47 -2.43 -6.14 -10.51
N GLU A 48 -3.18 -5.32 -9.77
CA GLU A 48 -2.70 -4.04 -9.23
C GLU A 48 -1.48 -4.30 -8.33
N TRP A 49 -0.45 -3.46 -8.46
CA TRP A 49 0.72 -3.54 -7.59
C TRP A 49 0.38 -2.91 -6.24
N LEU A 50 0.57 -3.66 -5.16
CA LEU A 50 0.23 -3.21 -3.81
C LEU A 50 1.44 -3.32 -2.89
N GLU A 51 1.72 -2.25 -2.15
CA GLU A 51 2.66 -2.28 -1.03
C GLU A 51 1.92 -2.62 0.26
N VAL A 52 2.32 -3.69 0.93
CA VAL A 52 1.77 -4.08 2.23
C VAL A 52 2.76 -3.71 3.33
N ARG A 53 2.36 -2.77 4.19
CA ARG A 53 3.19 -2.29 5.30
C ARG A 53 2.49 -2.51 6.64
N PRO A 54 3.19 -3.03 7.66
CA PRO A 54 2.69 -2.93 9.03
C PRO A 54 2.59 -1.45 9.41
N PHE A 55 1.52 -1.12 10.13
CA PHE A 55 1.23 0.22 10.62
C PHE A 55 0.84 0.13 12.11
N LEU A 56 1.07 1.20 12.88
CA LEU A 56 0.90 1.28 14.34
C LEU A 56 1.87 0.43 15.19
N ALA A 57 2.85 -0.25 14.59
CA ALA A 57 3.97 -0.84 15.31
C ALA A 57 5.03 0.22 15.63
N GLU A 58 5.84 0.00 16.68
CA GLU A 58 7.03 0.83 16.92
C GLU A 58 7.91 0.83 15.66
N PRO A 59 8.35 2.02 15.18
CA PRO A 59 9.25 2.09 14.04
C PRO A 59 10.53 1.32 14.37
N PRO A 60 11.12 0.59 13.40
CA PRO A 60 12.35 -0.13 13.63
C PRO A 60 13.45 0.85 14.07
N THR A 61 14.20 0.49 15.11
CA THR A 61 15.39 1.24 15.52
C THR A 61 16.40 1.19 14.37
N ILE A 62 16.68 2.33 13.76
CA ILE A 62 17.77 2.45 12.79
C ILE A 62 19.08 2.48 13.60
N THR A 63 19.89 1.42 13.47
CA THR A 63 21.27 1.40 13.98
C THR A 63 22.19 1.86 12.86
N GLU A 64 23.06 2.85 13.13
CA GLU A 64 24.13 3.29 12.22
C GLU A 64 25.23 2.22 12.03
#